data_AF-A0A819J428-F1
#
_entry.id   AF-A0A819J428-F1
#
_cell.length_a   1.000
_cell.length_b   1.000
_cell.length_c   1.000
_cell.angle_alpha   90.00
_cell.angle_beta   90.00
_cell.angle_gamma   90.00
#
_symmetry.space_group_name_H-M   'P 1'
#
loop_
_entity.id
_entity.type
_entity.pdbx_description
1 polymer ?
#
loop_
_entity_poly.entity_id
_entity_poly.type
_entity_poly.pdbx_seq_one_letter_code
_entity_poly.pdbx_strand_id
1 'polypeptide(L)'
;WSLLTSKDKITNEDVEKCMEQDMLEKLLLEMSDQYPELSRVFVTERDQFLSYSLRKCAQKIPIETNETGFVPATVVAVVGIGHVQGIIKQWNQPTINNIQHLMKL
;
A
#
# COMPACT_ATOMS: atom_id res chain seq x y z
N TRP A 1 15.53 13.79 -8.67
CA TRP A 1 15.54 12.33 -8.48
C TRP A 1 16.18 11.90 -7.16
N SER A 2 17.13 12.66 -6.58
CA SER A 2 17.80 12.28 -5.31
C SER A 2 16.97 12.45 -4.04
N LEU A 3 15.77 13.03 -4.09
CA LEU A 3 14.96 13.28 -2.90
C LEU A 3 14.34 11.99 -2.32
N LEU A 4 14.16 10.96 -3.16
CA LEU A 4 13.45 9.72 -2.81
C LEU A 4 14.31 8.45 -2.97
N THR A 5 15.47 8.55 -3.61
CA THR A 5 16.34 7.38 -3.88
C THR A 5 17.80 7.74 -3.63
N SER A 6 18.49 6.92 -2.83
CA SER A 6 19.95 6.98 -2.61
C SER A 6 20.64 5.78 -3.29
N LYS A 7 21.92 5.96 -3.65
CA LYS A 7 22.82 4.89 -4.12
C LYS A 7 23.73 4.36 -3.01
N ASP A 8 23.57 4.84 -1.78
CA ASP A 8 24.35 4.42 -0.64
C ASP A 8 24.11 2.94 -0.35
N LYS A 9 25.14 2.26 0.15
CA LYS A 9 25.01 0.86 0.56
C LYS A 9 24.12 0.81 1.80
N ILE A 10 23.05 0.01 1.72
CA ILE A 10 22.15 -0.22 2.85
C ILE A 10 22.74 -1.26 3.81
N THR A 11 22.69 -0.99 5.11
CA THR A 11 23.03 -1.96 6.16
C THR A 11 21.79 -2.71 6.65
N ASN A 12 21.97 -3.83 7.36
CA ASN A 12 20.82 -4.54 7.96
C ASN A 12 20.07 -3.67 8.97
N GLU A 13 20.81 -2.84 9.72
CA GLU A 13 20.26 -1.90 10.70
C GLU A 13 19.40 -0.81 10.02
N ASP A 14 19.79 -0.36 8.82
CA ASP A 14 18.98 0.56 8.02
C ASP A 14 17.67 -0.11 7.56
N VAL A 15 17.70 -1.41 7.24
CA VAL A 15 16.51 -2.17 6.88
C VAL A 15 15.55 -2.29 8.07
N GLU A 16 16.05 -2.59 9.27
CA GLU A 16 15.24 -2.66 10.48
C GLU A 16 14.60 -1.31 10.82
N LYS A 17 15.34 -0.20 10.68
CA LYS A 17 14.76 1.15 10.85
C LYS A 17 13.64 1.44 9.86
N CYS A 18 13.76 0.97 8.62
CA CYS A 18 12.70 1.08 7.61
C CYS A 18 11.47 0.22 7.92
N MET A 19 11.57 -0.80 8.79
CA MET A 19 10.44 -1.62 9.23
C MET A 19 9.58 -0.93 10.29
N GLU A 20 10.19 -0.16 11.20
CA GLU A 20 9.47 0.45 12.32
C GLU A 20 8.57 1.62 11.89
N GLN A 21 8.93 2.33 10.82
CA GLN A 21 8.10 3.30 10.07
C GLN A 21 8.96 3.94 8.98
N ASP A 22 8.43 4.11 7.77
CA ASP A 22 9.14 4.76 6.66
C ASP A 22 9.57 6.18 7.06
N MET A 23 10.83 6.53 6.83
CA MET A 23 11.38 7.85 7.18
C MET A 23 10.57 8.99 6.54
N LEU A 24 10.09 8.77 5.31
CA LEU A 24 9.23 9.74 4.64
C LEU A 24 7.87 9.87 5.34
N GLU A 25 7.30 8.77 5.80
CA GLU A 25 6.04 8.78 6.55
C GLU A 25 6.20 9.52 7.87
N LYS A 26 7.30 9.32 8.60
CA LYS A 26 7.60 10.07 9.84
C LYS A 26 7.68 11.57 9.58
N LEU A 27 8.42 11.99 8.55
CA LEU A 27 8.52 13.41 8.18
C LEU A 27 7.14 13.99 7.82
N LEU A 28 6.33 13.27 7.05
CA LEU A 28 4.99 13.71 6.68
C LEU A 28 4.03 13.75 7.89
N LEU A 29 4.20 12.85 8.86
CA LEU A 29 3.46 12.84 10.12
C LEU A 29 3.86 14.02 11.02
N GLU A 30 5.15 14.33 11.14
CA GLU A 30 5.62 15.50 11.88
C GLU A 30 5.10 16.81 11.29
N MET A 31 4.91 16.87 9.97
CA MET A 31 4.32 18.02 9.29
C MET A 31 2.78 17.96 9.22
N SER A 32 2.15 16.87 9.65
CA SER A 32 0.71 16.66 9.47
C SER A 32 -0.16 17.59 10.31
N ASP A 33 0.37 18.11 11.43
CA ASP A 33 -0.31 19.15 12.20
C ASP A 33 -0.47 20.46 11.40
N GLN A 34 0.48 20.77 10.52
CA GLN A 34 0.42 21.95 9.65
C GLN A 34 -0.25 21.67 8.31
N TYR A 35 -0.10 20.44 7.80
CA TYR A 35 -0.58 20.04 6.47
C TYR A 35 -1.21 18.64 6.51
N PRO A 36 -2.38 18.47 7.14
CA PRO A 36 -3.01 17.16 7.31
C PRO A 36 -3.36 16.48 5.98
N GLU A 37 -3.65 17.29 4.96
CA GLU A 37 -3.93 16.80 3.60
C GLU A 37 -2.72 16.09 2.96
N LEU A 38 -1.48 16.50 3.28
CA LEU A 38 -0.30 15.81 2.76
C LEU A 38 -0.20 14.39 3.33
N SER A 39 -0.37 14.23 4.64
CA SER A 39 -0.38 12.90 5.26
C SER A 39 -1.55 12.05 4.77
N ARG A 40 -2.74 12.65 4.61
CA ARG A 40 -3.90 11.97 4.03
C ARG A 40 -3.59 11.40 2.65
N VAL A 41 -3.11 12.23 1.72
CA VAL A 41 -2.87 11.82 0.33
C VAL A 41 -1.65 10.89 0.21
N PHE A 42 -0.49 11.29 0.75
CA PHE A 42 0.77 10.59 0.51
C PHE A 42 0.96 9.32 1.36
N VAL A 43 0.25 9.19 2.48
CA VAL A 43 0.31 8.00 3.33
C VAL A 43 -1.00 7.21 3.20
N THR A 44 -2.11 7.80 3.61
CA THR A 44 -3.38 7.04 3.76
C THR A 44 -3.97 6.63 2.42
N GLU A 45 -4.16 7.57 1.48
CA GLU A 45 -4.77 7.29 0.18
C GLU A 45 -3.87 6.42 -0.70
N ARG A 46 -2.56 6.67 -0.67
CA ARG A 46 -1.55 5.81 -1.31
C ARG A 46 -1.72 4.36 -0.88
N ASP A 47 -1.75 4.10 0.43
CA ASP A 47 -1.81 2.73 0.94
C ASP A 47 -3.18 2.09 0.67
N GLN A 48 -4.28 2.87 0.71
CA GLN A 48 -5.60 2.41 0.26
C GLN A 48 -5.59 1.94 -1.20
N PHE A 49 -4.97 2.73 -2.09
CA PHE A 49 -4.85 2.39 -3.50
C PHE A 49 -4.00 1.12 -3.72
N LEU A 50 -2.87 1.00 -3.03
CA LEU A 50 -2.00 -0.17 -3.11
C LEU A 50 -2.73 -1.42 -2.63
N SER A 51 -3.40 -1.37 -1.47
CA SER A 51 -4.19 -2.50 -0.96
C SER A 51 -5.32 -2.91 -1.88
N TYR A 52 -6.07 -1.95 -2.42
CA TYR A 52 -7.13 -2.23 -3.39
C TYR A 52 -6.57 -2.93 -4.63
N SER A 53 -5.46 -2.43 -5.18
CA SER A 53 -4.83 -2.99 -6.37
C SER A 53 -4.43 -4.46 -6.14
N LEU A 54 -3.85 -4.78 -4.99
CA LEU A 54 -3.52 -6.15 -4.62
C LEU A 54 -4.76 -7.05 -4.47
N ARG A 55 -5.80 -6.57 -3.79
CA ARG A 55 -7.06 -7.33 -3.66
C ARG A 55 -7.73 -7.57 -4.99
N LYS A 56 -7.67 -6.62 -5.91
CA LYS A 56 -8.20 -6.76 -7.26
C LYS A 56 -7.49 -7.88 -8.01
N CYS A 57 -6.17 -7.98 -7.89
CA CYS A 57 -5.39 -9.09 -8.48
C CYS A 57 -5.70 -10.44 -7.83
N ALA A 58 -6.04 -10.47 -6.53
CA ALA A 58 -6.38 -11.68 -5.79
C ALA A 58 -7.86 -12.11 -5.90
N GLN A 59 -8.65 -11.47 -6.77
CA GLN A 59 -10.04 -11.85 -6.99
C GLN A 59 -10.16 -13.27 -7.58
N LYS A 60 -11.23 -13.97 -7.21
CA LYS A 60 -11.51 -15.32 -7.72
C LYS A 60 -11.58 -15.30 -9.24
N ILE A 61 -11.03 -16.34 -9.87
CA ILE A 61 -11.01 -16.46 -11.33
C ILE A 61 -12.33 -17.13 -11.76
N PRO A 62 -13.15 -16.50 -12.62
CA PRO A 62 -14.37 -17.11 -13.12
C PRO A 62 -14.06 -18.29 -14.03
N ILE A 63 -14.75 -19.41 -13.83
CA ILE A 63 -14.67 -20.59 -14.70
C ILE A 63 -16.07 -21.19 -14.91
N GLU A 64 -16.38 -21.62 -16.12
CA GLU A 64 -17.70 -22.16 -16.47
C GLU A 64 -17.91 -23.61 -16.02
N THR A 65 -16.82 -24.32 -15.68
CA THR A 65 -16.81 -25.79 -15.54
C THR A 65 -16.98 -26.31 -14.12
N ASN A 66 -17.12 -25.44 -13.11
CA ASN A 66 -17.22 -25.81 -11.70
C ASN A 66 -18.59 -25.41 -11.13
N GLU A 67 -19.16 -26.21 -10.22
CA GLU A 67 -20.45 -25.96 -9.56
C GLU A 67 -20.56 -24.57 -8.91
N THR A 68 -19.45 -24.02 -8.45
CA THR A 68 -19.37 -22.70 -7.82
C THR A 68 -19.14 -21.54 -8.80
N GLY A 69 -18.78 -21.83 -10.06
CA GLY A 69 -18.50 -20.84 -11.11
C GLY A 69 -17.15 -20.11 -10.99
N PHE A 70 -16.31 -20.45 -10.00
CA PHE A 70 -15.03 -19.76 -9.75
C PHE A 70 -13.97 -20.68 -9.15
N VAL A 71 -12.69 -20.33 -9.32
CA VAL A 71 -11.56 -20.92 -8.57
C VAL A 71 -10.81 -19.85 -7.77
N PRO A 72 -10.21 -20.19 -6.61
CA PRO A 72 -9.35 -19.27 -5.88
C PRO A 72 -8.15 -18.82 -6.72
N ALA A 73 -7.78 -17.54 -6.64
CA ALA A 73 -6.53 -17.05 -7.20
C ALA A 73 -5.40 -17.20 -6.18
N THR A 74 -4.24 -17.68 -6.63
CA THR A 74 -2.99 -17.68 -5.84
C THR A 74 -2.07 -16.62 -6.41
N VAL A 75 -1.78 -15.58 -5.63
CA VAL A 75 -0.97 -14.43 -6.06
C VAL A 75 0.16 -14.21 -5.07
N VAL A 76 1.36 -13.95 -5.60
CA VAL A 76 2.50 -13.44 -4.83
C VAL A 76 2.70 -11.98 -5.23
N ALA A 77 2.59 -11.08 -4.27
CA ALA A 77 2.81 -9.65 -4.47
C ALA A 77 4.15 -9.24 -3.87
N VAL A 78 4.93 -8.46 -4.62
CA VAL A 78 6.17 -7.83 -4.14
C VAL A 78 5.89 -6.35 -3.92
N VAL A 79 6.14 -5.87 -2.71
CA VAL A 79 5.90 -4.48 -2.31
C VAL A 79 7.11 -3.90 -1.59
N GLY A 80 7.25 -2.58 -1.62
CA GLY A 80 8.26 -1.89 -0.81
C GLY A 80 7.96 -2.02 0.68
N ILE A 81 9.02 -2.17 1.49
CA ILE A 81 8.91 -2.43 2.94
C ILE A 81 8.09 -1.36 3.68
N GLY A 82 8.23 -0.09 3.28
CA GLY A 82 7.47 1.03 3.86
C GLY A 82 5.96 0.98 3.62
N HIS A 83 5.47 0.15 2.70
CA HIS A 83 4.03 0.01 2.44
C HIS A 83 3.39 -1.16 3.19
N VAL A 84 4.19 -2.07 3.77
CA VAL A 84 3.69 -3.32 4.34
C VAL A 84 2.67 -3.05 5.45
N GLN A 85 2.99 -2.18 6.40
CA GLN A 85 2.11 -1.85 7.52
C GLN A 85 0.83 -1.15 7.04
N GLY A 86 0.96 -0.19 6.13
CA GLY A 86 -0.17 0.49 5.50
C GLY A 86 -1.10 -0.48 4.78
N ILE A 87 -0.54 -1.44 4.04
CA ILE A 87 -1.31 -2.45 3.34
C ILE A 87 -2.06 -3.36 4.30
N ILE A 88 -1.41 -3.84 5.37
CA ILE A 88 -2.04 -4.66 6.41
C ILE A 88 -3.20 -3.90 7.06
N LYS A 89 -2.99 -2.63 7.42
CA LYS A 89 -3.99 -1.75 8.05
C LYS A 89 -5.21 -1.55 7.16
N GLN A 90 -5.02 -1.39 5.85
CA GLN A 90 -6.09 -1.13 4.89
C GLN A 90 -6.76 -2.41 4.38
N TRP A 91 -6.12 -3.59 4.45
CA TRP A 91 -6.54 -4.81 3.74
C TRP A 91 -8.02 -5.20 3.89
N ASN A 92 -8.57 -5.07 5.10
CA ASN A 92 -9.96 -5.42 5.40
C ASN A 92 -10.89 -4.22 5.60
N GLN A 93 -10.41 -3.01 5.32
CA GLN A 93 -11.21 -1.81 5.50
C GLN A 93 -12.30 -1.71 4.42
N PRO A 94 -13.55 -1.35 4.78
CA PRO A 94 -14.63 -1.22 3.80
C PRO A 94 -14.35 -0.17 2.72
N THR A 95 -13.59 0.88 3.10
CA THR A 95 -13.21 2.01 2.24
C THR A 95 -12.51 1.58 0.96
N ILE A 96 -11.73 0.50 0.99
CA ILE A 96 -11.00 0.04 -0.20
C ILE A 96 -11.91 -0.61 -1.24
N ASN A 97 -13.16 -0.94 -0.91
CA ASN A 97 -14.12 -1.42 -1.93
C ASN A 97 -14.64 -0.28 -2.81
N ASN A 98 -14.37 0.98 -2.45
CA ASN A 98 -14.80 2.16 -3.19
C ASN A 98 -13.67 3.19 -3.34
N ILE A 99 -12.59 2.81 -4.02
CA ILE A 99 -11.47 3.73 -4.29
C ILE A 99 -11.74 4.71 -5.44
N GLN A 100 -12.93 4.70 -6.04
CA GLN A 100 -13.22 5.48 -7.25
C GLN A 100 -12.96 6.96 -7.04
N HIS A 101 -13.16 7.50 -5.83
CA HIS A 101 -12.86 8.89 -5.53
C HIS A 101 -11.35 9.20 -5.57
N LEU A 102 -10.46 8.22 -5.32
CA LEU A 102 -9.00 8.37 -5.38
C LEU A 102 -8.48 8.31 -6.82
N MET A 103 -9.25 7.75 -7.74
CA MET A 103 -8.87 7.55 -9.14
C MET A 103 -9.38 8.65 -10.07
N LYS A 104 -10.05 9.69 -9.53
CA LYS A 104 -10.51 10.82 -10.32
C LYS A 104 -9.32 11.73 -10.62
N LEU A 105 -8.91 11.76 -11.88
CA LEU A 105 -8.01 12.77 -12.44
C LEU A 105 -8.78 14.07 -12.70
#